data_AF-A0A0P0LCB0-F1
#
_entry.id   AF-A0A0P0LCB0-F1
#
_cell.length_a   1.000
_cell.length_b   1.000
_cell.length_c   1.000
_cell.angle_alpha   90.00
_cell.angle_beta   90.00
_cell.angle_gamma   90.00
#
_symmetry.space_group_name_H-M   'P 1'
#
loop_
_entity.id
_entity.type
_entity.pdbx_description
1 polymer ?
#
loop_
_entity_poly.entity_id
_entity_poly.type
_entity_poly.pdbx_seq_one_letter_code
_entity_poly.pdbx_strand_id
1 'polypeptide(L)'
;MAKENQTATDMAYEAACKLFEEWNIDCKSIDFIIFSTQSPDYFLPASSCVLQHRLGILITAGAFDYDLGCSGYAYGLAMAKSFVDSGLAHNVLLLTGDTISKYLHPEDKNRILFGDGATATLVSDNGFAEIGETIYGTDGSGVEAII
;
A
#
# COMPACT_ATOMS: atom_id res chain seq x y z
N MET A 1 -2.88 9.38 14.76
CA MET A 1 -1.95 10.32 14.09
C MET A 1 -0.56 9.73 14.18
N ALA A 2 0.18 9.77 13.08
CA ALA A 2 1.57 9.35 13.02
C ALA A 2 2.43 10.21 13.95
N LYS A 3 3.55 9.65 14.43
CA LYS A 3 4.56 10.44 15.14
C LYS A 3 5.19 11.47 14.17
N GLU A 4 5.79 12.52 14.72
CA GLU A 4 6.39 13.61 13.95
C GLU A 4 7.31 13.12 12.83
N ASN A 5 8.19 12.16 13.12
CA ASN A 5 9.14 11.57 12.16
C ASN A 5 8.68 10.23 11.55
N GLN A 6 7.45 9.76 11.85
CA GLN A 6 6.94 8.52 11.29
C GLN A 6 6.31 8.78 9.93
N THR A 7 6.72 8.02 8.92
CA THR A 7 6.24 8.15 7.54
C THR A 7 5.16 7.12 7.19
N ALA A 8 4.58 7.23 5.99
CA ALA A 8 3.69 6.20 5.47
C ALA A 8 4.42 4.86 5.29
N THR A 9 5.68 4.90 4.84
CA THR A 9 6.54 3.72 4.71
C THR A 9 6.81 3.06 6.06
N ASP A 10 7.02 3.83 7.13
CA ASP A 10 7.20 3.27 8.48
C ASP A 10 5.95 2.55 8.98
N MET A 11 4.77 3.13 8.80
CA MET A 11 3.53 2.48 9.20
C MET A 11 3.26 1.23 8.34
N ALA A 12 3.56 1.26 7.04
CA ALA A 12 3.43 0.11 6.16
C ALA A 12 4.40 -1.03 6.56
N TYR A 13 5.62 -0.70 6.96
CA TYR A 13 6.57 -1.64 7.53
C TYR A 13 6.01 -2.30 8.80
N GLU A 14 5.50 -1.50 9.75
CA GLU A 14 4.88 -2.02 10.98
C GLU A 14 3.66 -2.92 10.69
N ALA A 15 2.83 -2.55 9.71
CA ALA A 15 1.68 -3.35 9.29
C ALA A 15 2.09 -4.69 8.67
N ALA A 16 3.12 -4.70 7.82
CA ALA A 16 3.65 -5.93 7.22
C ALA A 16 4.27 -6.85 8.28
N CYS A 17 5.05 -6.32 9.22
CA CYS A 17 5.59 -7.11 10.34
C CYS A 17 4.47 -7.76 11.16
N LYS A 18 3.40 -7.02 11.49
CA LYS A 18 2.24 -7.58 12.19
C LYS A 18 1.56 -8.69 11.40
N LEU A 19 1.33 -8.50 10.10
CA LEU A 19 0.76 -9.53 9.23
C LEU A 19 1.63 -10.80 9.24
N PHE A 20 2.94 -10.65 9.11
CA PHE A 20 3.87 -11.79 9.10
C PHE A 20 3.89 -12.54 10.43
N GLU A 21 3.84 -11.83 11.54
CA GLU A 21 3.78 -12.42 12.88
C GLU A 21 2.45 -13.13 13.15
N GLU A 22 1.32 -12.46 12.89
CA GLU A 22 -0.03 -12.98 13.18
C GLU A 22 -0.36 -14.24 12.35
N TRP A 23 0.11 -14.31 11.11
CA TRP A 23 -0.19 -15.40 10.18
C TRP A 23 0.97 -16.35 9.94
N ASN A 24 2.09 -16.17 10.66
CA ASN A 24 3.30 -16.98 10.52
C ASN A 24 3.79 -17.09 9.05
N ILE A 25 3.83 -15.96 8.36
CA ILE A 25 4.27 -15.84 6.96
C ILE A 25 5.79 -15.61 6.93
N ASP A 26 6.52 -16.41 6.17
CA ASP A 26 7.93 -16.13 5.87
C ASP A 26 8.00 -14.97 4.88
N CYS A 27 8.65 -13.86 5.24
CA CYS A 27 8.80 -12.72 4.34
C CYS A 27 9.54 -13.07 3.03
N LYS A 28 10.34 -14.15 3.03
CA LYS A 28 11.01 -14.65 1.82
C LYS A 28 10.07 -15.32 0.82
N SER A 29 8.84 -15.65 1.24
CA SER A 29 7.82 -16.20 0.35
C SER A 29 7.15 -15.12 -0.52
N ILE A 30 7.29 -13.84 -0.16
CA ILE A 30 6.77 -12.71 -0.92
C ILE A 30 7.59 -12.53 -2.20
N ASP A 31 6.92 -12.51 -3.35
CA ASP A 31 7.54 -12.34 -4.66
C ASP A 31 7.07 -11.08 -5.40
N PHE A 32 6.15 -10.32 -4.81
CA PHE A 32 5.77 -9.01 -5.33
C PHE A 32 5.30 -8.06 -4.22
N ILE A 33 5.63 -6.78 -4.33
CA ILE A 33 5.15 -5.71 -3.44
C ILE A 33 4.46 -4.64 -4.28
N ILE A 34 3.26 -4.25 -3.87
CA ILE A 34 2.58 -3.08 -4.42
C ILE A 34 2.20 -2.16 -3.27
N PHE A 35 2.51 -0.87 -3.38
CA PHE A 35 2.24 0.09 -2.31
C PHE A 35 1.41 1.28 -2.80
N SER A 36 0.20 1.44 -2.25
CA SER A 36 -0.62 2.63 -2.44
C SER A 36 -0.26 3.68 -1.40
N THR A 37 0.22 4.84 -1.85
CA THR A 37 0.41 6.01 -0.98
C THR A 37 0.36 7.30 -1.79
N GLN A 38 -0.26 8.33 -1.22
CA GLN A 38 -0.23 9.71 -1.70
C GLN A 38 0.75 10.57 -0.89
N SER A 39 1.40 9.98 0.12
CA SER A 39 2.44 10.60 0.94
C SER A 39 3.76 9.82 0.89
N PRO A 40 4.38 9.66 -0.29
CA PRO A 40 5.63 8.94 -0.40
C PRO A 40 6.75 9.66 0.35
N ASP A 41 7.64 8.89 0.98
CA ASP A 41 8.76 9.41 1.76
C ASP A 41 9.77 10.18 0.88
N TYR A 42 9.90 9.75 -0.38
CA TYR A 42 10.86 10.28 -1.34
C TYR A 42 10.20 10.44 -2.70
N PHE A 43 10.66 11.41 -3.50
CA PHE A 43 10.30 11.46 -4.92
C PHE A 43 10.89 10.28 -5.70
N LEU A 44 12.10 9.87 -5.31
CA LEU A 44 12.77 8.64 -5.75
C LEU A 44 13.80 8.24 -4.68
N PRO A 45 14.05 6.94 -4.43
CA PRO A 45 13.44 5.76 -5.07
C PRO A 45 11.99 5.50 -4.60
N ALA A 46 11.31 4.52 -5.22
CA ALA A 46 10.01 4.06 -4.75
C ALA A 46 10.08 3.52 -3.32
N SER A 47 9.05 3.83 -2.52
CA SER A 47 8.89 3.44 -1.12
C SER A 47 8.76 1.92 -0.98
N SER A 48 8.09 1.24 -1.92
CA SER A 48 8.03 -0.23 -1.98
C SER A 48 9.40 -0.89 -2.16
N CYS A 49 10.34 -0.27 -2.91
CA CYS A 49 11.72 -0.76 -3.02
C CYS A 49 12.45 -0.64 -1.67
N VAL A 50 12.22 0.45 -0.94
CA VAL A 50 12.76 0.61 0.43
C VAL A 50 12.17 -0.44 1.37
N LEU A 51 10.86 -0.70 1.26
CA LEU A 51 10.16 -1.72 2.05
C LEU A 51 10.66 -3.14 1.76
N GLN A 52 10.91 -3.48 0.49
CA GLN A 52 11.49 -4.77 0.09
C GLN A 52 12.76 -5.05 0.89
N HIS A 53 13.68 -4.09 0.92
CA HIS A 53 14.94 -4.22 1.67
C HIS A 53 14.68 -4.29 3.19
N ARG A 54 13.88 -3.37 3.73
CA ARG A 54 13.59 -3.29 5.17
C ARG A 54 12.93 -4.56 5.73
N LEU A 55 12.02 -5.16 4.96
CA LEU A 55 11.28 -6.37 5.34
C LEU A 55 12.07 -7.66 5.11
N GLY A 56 13.26 -7.59 4.51
CA GLY A 56 14.08 -8.77 4.20
C GLY A 56 13.47 -9.68 3.11
N ILE A 57 12.59 -9.12 2.27
CA ILE A 57 12.00 -9.81 1.13
C ILE A 57 13.10 -10.12 0.10
N LEU A 58 12.98 -11.18 -0.68
CA LEU A 58 14.02 -11.57 -1.63
C LEU A 58 14.20 -10.52 -2.75
N ILE A 59 15.45 -10.37 -3.22
CA ILE A 59 15.80 -9.43 -4.31
C ILE A 59 15.17 -9.78 -5.66
N THR A 60 14.59 -10.97 -5.78
CA THR A 60 13.86 -11.42 -6.97
C THR A 60 12.42 -10.90 -7.00
N ALA A 61 11.93 -10.32 -5.91
CA ALA A 61 10.57 -9.79 -5.84
C ALA A 61 10.41 -8.52 -6.67
N GLY A 62 9.29 -8.39 -7.37
CA GLY A 62 8.87 -7.13 -8.00
C GLY A 62 8.44 -6.12 -6.94
N ALA A 63 8.62 -4.82 -7.21
CA ALA A 63 8.15 -3.76 -6.32
C ALA A 63 7.80 -2.48 -7.11
N PHE A 64 6.62 -1.91 -6.87
CA PHE A 64 6.29 -0.57 -7.34
C PHE A 64 5.28 0.15 -6.44
N ASP A 65 5.26 1.47 -6.55
CA ASP A 65 4.29 2.35 -5.89
C ASP A 65 3.24 2.81 -6.90
N TYR A 66 2.01 3.04 -6.43
CA TYR A 66 0.97 3.69 -7.21
C TYR A 66 0.24 4.75 -6.38
N ASP A 67 -0.03 5.89 -7.01
CA ASP A 67 -0.65 7.05 -6.37
C ASP A 67 -2.17 6.98 -6.50
N LEU A 68 -2.82 6.44 -5.47
CA LEU A 68 -4.27 6.48 -5.29
C LEU A 68 -4.59 6.62 -3.80
N GLY A 69 -5.59 7.46 -3.51
CA GLY A 69 -6.14 7.66 -2.16
C GLY A 69 -7.20 6.61 -1.82
N CYS A 70 -8.43 7.05 -1.53
CA CYS A 70 -9.50 6.18 -1.01
C CYS A 70 -9.90 5.00 -1.92
N SER A 71 -9.65 5.08 -3.24
CA SER A 71 -9.89 3.97 -4.18
C SER A 71 -8.71 2.98 -4.26
N GLY A 72 -7.56 3.33 -3.67
CA GLY A 72 -6.30 2.61 -3.82
C GLY A 72 -6.38 1.14 -3.41
N TYR A 73 -7.08 0.83 -2.32
CA TYR A 73 -7.20 -0.56 -1.86
C TYR A 73 -7.92 -1.47 -2.87
N ALA A 74 -9.02 -1.00 -3.47
CA ALA A 74 -9.77 -1.78 -4.47
C ALA A 74 -8.97 -1.96 -5.76
N TYR A 75 -8.29 -0.91 -6.22
CA TYR A 75 -7.37 -0.99 -7.36
C TYR A 75 -6.20 -1.94 -7.07
N GLY A 76 -5.63 -1.86 -5.87
CA GLY A 76 -4.56 -2.73 -5.37
C GLY A 76 -4.94 -4.20 -5.38
N LEU A 77 -6.12 -4.53 -4.86
CA LEU A 77 -6.64 -5.91 -4.89
C LEU A 77 -6.77 -6.43 -6.31
N ALA A 78 -7.27 -5.63 -7.23
CA ALA A 78 -7.43 -6.04 -8.62
C ALA A 78 -6.09 -6.21 -9.36
N MET A 79 -5.11 -5.34 -9.08
CA MET A 79 -3.73 -5.49 -9.58
C MET A 79 -3.07 -6.75 -9.01
N ALA A 80 -3.17 -6.97 -7.70
CA ALA A 80 -2.62 -8.16 -7.04
C ALA A 80 -3.26 -9.45 -7.58
N LYS A 81 -4.59 -9.47 -7.71
CA LYS A 81 -5.32 -10.57 -8.35
C LYS A 81 -4.81 -10.83 -9.76
N SER A 82 -4.58 -9.79 -10.56
CA SER A 82 -4.10 -9.94 -11.93
C SER A 82 -2.70 -10.55 -11.98
N PHE A 83 -1.81 -10.22 -11.05
CA PHE A 83 -0.48 -10.85 -10.97
C PHE A 83 -0.57 -12.33 -10.58
N VAL A 84 -1.44 -12.66 -9.63
CA VAL A 84 -1.67 -14.05 -9.21
C VAL A 84 -2.31 -14.88 -10.31
N ASP A 85 -3.42 -14.42 -10.90
CA ASP A 85 -4.15 -15.13 -11.95
C ASP A 85 -3.30 -15.33 -13.22
N SER A 86 -2.39 -14.41 -13.53
CA SER A 86 -1.47 -14.52 -14.68
C SER A 86 -0.24 -15.39 -14.41
N GLY A 87 0.00 -15.80 -13.16
CA GLY A 87 1.20 -16.53 -12.75
C GLY A 87 2.47 -15.68 -12.73
N LEU A 88 2.35 -14.35 -12.73
CA LEU A 88 3.48 -13.42 -12.60
C LEU A 88 3.99 -13.30 -11.15
N ALA A 89 3.14 -13.62 -10.18
CA ALA A 89 3.47 -13.67 -8.76
C ALA A 89 2.60 -14.73 -8.06
N HIS A 90 3.10 -15.33 -6.98
CA HIS A 90 2.36 -16.25 -6.12
C HIS A 90 1.93 -15.60 -4.81
N ASN A 91 2.70 -14.63 -4.29
CA ASN A 91 2.48 -13.98 -3.02
C ASN A 91 2.74 -12.48 -3.14
N VAL A 92 1.66 -11.75 -3.44
CA VAL A 92 1.69 -10.29 -3.55
C VAL A 92 1.40 -9.66 -2.19
N LEU A 93 2.37 -8.91 -1.67
CA LEU A 93 2.19 -8.05 -0.51
C LEU A 93 1.61 -6.70 -0.97
N LEU A 94 0.30 -6.55 -0.80
CA LEU A 94 -0.41 -5.28 -0.98
C LEU A 94 -0.30 -4.45 0.28
N LEU A 95 0.37 -3.30 0.16
CA LEU A 95 0.48 -2.29 1.20
C LEU A 95 -0.36 -1.08 0.83
N THR A 96 -1.01 -0.48 1.80
CA THR A 96 -1.64 0.84 1.65
C THR A 96 -1.29 1.68 2.85
N GLY A 97 -0.98 2.96 2.69
CA GLY A 97 -0.76 3.80 3.86
C GLY A 97 -0.50 5.26 3.53
N ASP A 98 -0.99 6.13 4.40
CA ASP A 98 -0.88 7.56 4.24
C ASP A 98 -0.65 8.28 5.56
N THR A 99 0.13 9.36 5.49
CA THR A 99 0.36 10.34 6.56
C THR A 99 -0.25 11.69 6.19
N ILE A 100 -1.50 11.66 5.71
CA ILE A 100 -2.18 12.84 5.16
C ILE A 100 -2.22 14.00 6.17
N SER A 101 -2.20 13.70 7.48
CA SER A 101 -2.20 14.73 8.53
C SER A 101 -1.02 15.69 8.44
N LYS A 102 0.10 15.29 7.84
CA LYS A 102 1.31 16.11 7.66
C LYS A 102 1.14 17.21 6.60
N TYR A 103 0.14 17.08 5.72
CA TYR A 103 -0.10 18.02 4.61
C TYR A 103 -1.31 18.93 4.84
N LEU A 104 -2.07 18.70 5.91
CA LEU A 104 -3.28 19.47 6.19
C LEU A 104 -2.94 20.82 6.83
N HIS A 105 -3.53 21.90 6.31
CA HIS A 105 -3.36 23.23 6.88
C HIS A 105 -3.88 23.26 8.34
N PRO A 106 -3.14 23.85 9.30
CA PRO A 106 -3.55 23.85 10.71
C PRO A 106 -4.95 24.43 10.97
N GLU A 107 -5.37 25.39 10.16
CA GLU A 107 -6.66 26.07 10.23
C GLU A 107 -7.78 25.39 9.42
N ASP A 108 -7.48 24.32 8.68
CA ASP A 108 -8.51 23.56 7.97
C ASP A 108 -9.39 22.81 8.97
N LYS A 109 -10.67 23.20 8.99
CA LYS A 109 -11.69 22.60 9.87
C LYS A 109 -11.97 21.14 9.53
N ASN A 110 -11.70 20.72 8.30
CA ASN A 110 -11.88 19.35 7.85
C ASN A 110 -10.77 18.41 8.34
N ARG A 111 -9.71 18.90 9.01
CA ARG A 111 -8.66 18.06 9.61
C ARG A 111 -9.17 16.95 10.50
N ILE A 112 -10.33 17.14 11.13
CA ILE A 112 -10.96 16.13 12.00
C ILE A 112 -11.40 14.87 11.26
N LEU A 113 -11.55 14.93 9.93
CA LEU A 113 -11.98 13.80 9.09
C LEU A 113 -10.83 12.85 8.77
N PHE A 114 -9.59 13.31 8.88
CA PHE A 114 -8.43 12.60 8.41
C PHE A 114 -7.64 11.97 9.54
N GLY A 115 -7.15 10.77 9.29
CA GLY A 115 -6.23 10.05 10.15
C GLY A 115 -5.10 9.46 9.34
N ASP A 116 -4.02 9.12 10.02
CA ASP A 116 -2.89 8.42 9.43
C ASP A 116 -2.97 6.94 9.76
N GLY A 117 -2.55 6.10 8.83
CA GLY A 117 -2.52 4.66 9.03
C GLY A 117 -1.96 3.93 7.84
N ALA A 118 -1.69 2.64 8.03
CA ALA A 118 -1.30 1.73 6.97
C ALA A 118 -1.88 0.33 7.20
N THR A 119 -1.96 -0.45 6.13
CA THR A 119 -2.40 -1.84 6.13
C THR A 119 -1.44 -2.70 5.32
N ALA A 120 -1.43 -4.00 5.62
CA ALA A 120 -0.77 -5.01 4.82
C ALA A 120 -1.75 -6.15 4.55
N THR A 121 -1.86 -6.56 3.29
CA THR A 121 -2.71 -7.66 2.83
C THR A 121 -1.86 -8.60 1.98
N LEU A 122 -1.88 -9.89 2.28
CA LEU A 122 -1.30 -10.92 1.43
C LEU A 122 -2.37 -11.41 0.44
N VAL A 123 -2.09 -11.28 -0.85
CA VAL A 123 -2.89 -11.88 -1.92
C VAL A 123 -2.07 -13.03 -2.53
N SER A 124 -2.66 -14.22 -2.54
CA SER A 124 -1.99 -15.46 -2.93
C SER A 124 -2.93 -16.39 -3.68
N ASP A 125 -2.36 -17.31 -4.45
CA ASP A 125 -3.08 -18.43 -5.07
C ASP A 125 -3.59 -19.46 -4.05
N ASN A 126 -3.17 -19.35 -2.79
CA ASN A 126 -3.58 -20.22 -1.68
C ASN A 126 -4.17 -19.41 -0.51
N GLY A 127 -5.25 -18.67 -0.78
CA GLY A 127 -5.98 -17.85 0.19
C GLY A 127 -7.21 -18.53 0.80
N PHE A 128 -7.70 -18.00 1.93
CA PHE A 128 -8.97 -18.45 2.55
C PHE A 128 -10.22 -17.74 1.98
N ALA A 129 -10.02 -16.73 1.13
CA ALA A 129 -11.05 -15.92 0.51
C ALA A 129 -10.68 -15.61 -0.94
N GLU A 130 -11.67 -15.28 -1.74
CA GLU A 130 -11.51 -14.96 -3.16
C GLU A 130 -11.80 -13.47 -3.42
N ILE A 131 -11.08 -12.90 -4.39
CA ILE A 131 -11.30 -11.54 -4.87
C ILE A 131 -12.27 -11.63 -6.06
N GLY A 132 -13.43 -10.98 -5.91
CA GLY A 132 -14.49 -10.95 -6.92
C GLY A 132 -14.19 -10.05 -8.12
N GLU A 133 -15.22 -9.85 -8.95
CA GLU A 133 -15.14 -8.94 -10.09
C GLU A 133 -14.98 -7.48 -9.64
N THR A 134 -14.16 -6.73 -10.36
CA THR A 134 -13.89 -5.32 -10.07
C THR A 134 -14.53 -4.43 -11.12
N ILE A 135 -15.20 -3.37 -10.67
CA ILE A 135 -15.74 -2.29 -11.51
C ILE A 135 -14.91 -1.04 -11.23
N TYR A 136 -14.42 -0.41 -12.28
CA TYR A 136 -13.61 0.81 -12.19
C TYR A 136 -14.41 2.05 -12.56
N GLY A 137 -14.00 3.19 -12.04
CA GLY A 137 -14.53 4.49 -12.38
C GLY A 137 -13.49 5.58 -12.17
N THR A 138 -13.43 6.55 -13.08
CA THR A 138 -12.50 7.68 -12.99
C THR A 138 -13.16 8.90 -13.59
N ASP A 139 -13.22 9.99 -12.83
CA ASP A 139 -13.65 11.31 -13.29
C ASP A 139 -12.58 12.33 -12.89
N GLY A 140 -11.82 12.79 -13.88
CA GLY A 140 -10.72 13.75 -13.69
C GLY A 140 -11.16 15.21 -13.75
N SER A 141 -12.46 15.50 -13.89
CA SER A 141 -12.94 16.89 -14.05
C SER A 141 -12.73 17.76 -12.81
N GLY A 142 -12.49 17.15 -11.64
CA GLY A 142 -12.28 17.85 -10.35
C GLY A 142 -10.84 18.27 -10.05
N VAL A 143 -9.94 18.31 -11.04
CA VAL A 143 -8.50 18.54 -10.81
C VAL A 143 -8.20 19.84 -10.03
N GLU A 144 -8.90 20.94 -10.31
CA GLU A 144 -8.73 22.25 -9.67
C GLU A 144 -9.07 22.26 -8.17
N ALA A 145 -9.67 21.20 -7.63
CA ALA A 145 -9.93 21.09 -6.20
C ALA A 145 -8.70 20.60 -5.39
N ILE A 146 -7.66 20.11 -6.06
CA ILE A 146 -6.48 19.47 -5.44
C ILE A 146 -5.16 20.18 -5.80
N ILE A 147 -5.04 20.76 -7.01
CA ILE A 147 -3.85 21.52 -7.46
C ILE A 147 -4.06 23.03 -7.40
#